data_AF-A0A9W9GUR9-F1
#
_entry.id   AF-A0A9W9GUR9-F1
#
_cell.length_a   1.000
_cell.length_b   1.000
_cell.length_c   1.000
_cell.angle_alpha   90.00
_cell.angle_beta   90.00
_cell.angle_gamma   90.00
#
_symmetry.space_group_name_H-M   'P 1'
#
loop_
_entity.id
_entity.type
_entity.pdbx_description
1 polymer ?
#
loop_
_entity_poly.entity_id
_entity_poly.type
_entity_poly.pdbx_seq_one_letter_code
_entity_poly.pdbx_strand_id
1 'polypeptide(L)'
;MLIYELIYTGIGQFIAAYSPNATFAALVNPLIISIPVIFCGIFVPYVTCNEEEFAFFEPANGTCAEYLPDYMAGADASSSCKVCQYQSGTDFLDTLNIPNYAVG
;
A
#
# COMPACT_ATOMS: atom_id res chain seq x y z
N MET A 1 -8.58 -18.32 -13.06
CA MET A 1 -7.93 -19.48 -12.39
C MET A 1 -7.03 -20.25 -13.35
N LEU A 2 -7.53 -20.72 -14.50
CA LEU A 2 -6.75 -21.54 -15.45
C LEU A 2 -5.52 -20.81 -16.07
N ILE A 3 -5.63 -19.51 -16.32
CA ILE A 3 -4.52 -18.69 -16.87
C ILE A 3 -3.32 -18.62 -15.90
N TYR A 4 -3.57 -18.54 -14.60
CA TYR A 4 -2.49 -18.47 -13.59
C TYR A 4 -1.70 -19.76 -13.51
N GLU A 5 -2.38 -20.91 -13.53
CA GLU A 5 -1.72 -22.21 -13.54
C GLU A 5 -0.86 -22.40 -14.80
N LEU A 6 -1.34 -21.95 -15.97
CA LEU A 6 -0.57 -22.04 -17.21
C LEU A 6 0.69 -21.17 -17.19
N ILE A 7 0.61 -19.96 -16.64
CA ILE A 7 1.77 -19.05 -16.52
C ILE A 7 2.79 -19.63 -15.53
N TYR A 8 2.34 -20.09 -14.37
CA TYR A 8 3.22 -20.58 -13.30
C TYR A 8 3.90 -21.90 -13.68
N THR A 9 3.16 -22.84 -14.30
CA THR A 9 3.70 -24.12 -14.77
C THR A 9 4.58 -23.94 -16.01
N GLY A 10 4.22 -23.04 -16.93
CA GLY A 10 5.03 -22.71 -18.11
C GLY A 10 6.40 -22.14 -17.75
N ILE A 11 6.47 -21.23 -16.77
CA ILE A 11 7.74 -20.70 -16.25
C ILE A 11 8.59 -21.82 -15.63
N GLY A 12 7.97 -22.73 -14.86
CA GLY A 12 8.68 -23.87 -14.26
C GLY A 12 9.29 -24.83 -15.29
N GLN A 13 8.55 -25.13 -16.38
CA GLN A 13 9.04 -25.99 -17.47
C GLN A 13 10.17 -25.31 -18.27
N PHE A 14 10.08 -23.99 -18.48
CA PHE A 14 11.13 -23.21 -19.12
C PHE A 14 12.43 -23.26 -18.30
N ILE A 15 12.35 -23.04 -16.98
CA ILE A 15 13.53 -23.09 -16.10
C ILE A 15 14.16 -24.49 -16.11
N ALA A 16 13.36 -25.56 -16.10
CA ALA A 16 13.87 -26.92 -16.16
C ALA A 16 14.64 -27.22 -17.45
N ALA A 17 14.18 -26.71 -18.60
CA ALA A 17 14.83 -26.92 -19.90
C ALA A 17 16.18 -26.20 -20.06
N TYR A 18 16.35 -25.03 -19.42
CA TYR A 18 17.58 -24.23 -19.51
C TYR A 18 18.54 -24.45 -18.34
N SER A 19 18.14 -25.19 -17.30
CA SER A 19 18.98 -25.40 -16.11
C SER A 19 20.07 -26.47 -16.33
N PRO A 20 21.35 -26.20 -15.99
CA PRO A 20 22.42 -27.18 -16.08
C PRO A 20 22.44 -28.17 -14.90
N ASN A 21 21.66 -27.92 -13.83
CA ASN A 21 21.58 -28.75 -12.62
C ASN A 21 20.24 -28.53 -11.88
N ALA A 22 19.71 -29.59 -11.26
CA ALA A 22 18.43 -29.58 -10.53
C ALA A 22 18.42 -28.65 -9.31
N THR A 23 19.56 -28.52 -8.60
CA THR A 23 19.67 -27.61 -7.46
C THR A 23 19.53 -26.14 -7.88
N PHE A 24 20.03 -25.80 -9.07
CA PHE A 24 19.91 -24.44 -9.62
C PHE A 24 18.47 -24.14 -10.04
N ALA A 25 17.78 -25.11 -10.65
CA ALA A 25 16.36 -24.97 -10.99
C ALA A 25 15.49 -24.72 -9.74
N ALA A 26 15.80 -25.39 -8.63
CA ALA A 26 15.08 -25.23 -7.37
C ALA A 26 15.26 -23.84 -6.72
N LEU A 27 16.39 -23.16 -6.94
CA LEU A 27 16.60 -21.78 -6.45
C LEU A 27 16.03 -20.72 -7.40
N VAL A 28 16.12 -20.94 -8.71
CA VAL A 28 15.66 -19.96 -9.71
C VAL A 28 14.14 -19.89 -9.79
N ASN A 29 13.44 -21.01 -9.65
CA ASN A 29 11.97 -21.05 -9.71
C ASN A 29 11.29 -20.13 -8.68
N PRO A 30 11.59 -20.21 -7.37
CA PRO A 30 10.99 -19.30 -6.40
C PRO A 30 11.45 -17.84 -6.61
N LEU A 31 12.67 -17.58 -7.09
CA LEU A 31 13.14 -16.22 -7.37
C LEU A 31 12.30 -15.56 -8.47
N ILE A 32 12.14 -16.23 -9.62
CA ILE A 32 11.45 -15.66 -10.78
C ILE A 32 9.96 -15.45 -10.49
N ILE A 33 9.34 -16.30 -9.67
CA ILE A 33 7.95 -16.10 -9.27
C ILE A 33 7.81 -15.05 -8.17
N SER A 34 8.72 -15.02 -7.18
CA SER A 34 8.58 -14.11 -6.04
C SER A 34 8.71 -12.64 -6.44
N ILE A 35 9.54 -12.32 -7.44
CA ILE A 35 9.71 -10.96 -7.95
C ILE A 35 8.37 -10.33 -8.39
N PRO A 36 7.62 -10.87 -9.37
CA PRO A 36 6.35 -10.27 -9.81
C PRO A 36 5.28 -10.23 -8.71
N VAL A 37 5.28 -11.18 -7.77
CA VAL A 37 4.34 -11.17 -6.64
C VAL A 37 4.59 -9.97 -5.71
N ILE A 38 5.86 -9.63 -5.46
CA ILE A 38 6.23 -8.47 -4.63
C ILE A 38 5.87 -7.15 -5.32
N PHE A 39 6.00 -7.07 -6.65
CA PHE A 39 5.70 -5.85 -7.42
C PHE A 39 4.21 -5.65 -7.73
N CYS A 40 3.32 -6.57 -7.34
CA CYS A 40 1.88 -6.47 -7.60
C CYS A 40 1.10 -5.44 -6.74
N GLY A 41 1.77 -4.61 -5.95
CA GLY A 41 1.13 -3.52 -5.19
C GLY A 41 0.23 -3.95 -4.01
N ILE A 42 0.11 -5.26 -3.76
CA ILE A 42 -0.72 -5.83 -2.69
C ILE A 42 -0.24 -5.45 -1.27
N PHE A 43 1.02 -5.01 -1.14
CA PHE A 43 1.65 -4.69 0.15
C PHE A 43 1.51 -3.21 0.57
N VAL A 44 0.69 -2.39 -0.11
CA VAL A 44 0.44 -1.00 0.33
C VAL A 44 -0.38 -1.03 1.62
N PRO A 45 0.17 -0.57 2.77
CA PRO A 45 -0.57 -0.56 4.02
C PRO A 45 -1.59 0.59 4.02
N TYR A 46 -2.81 0.27 4.45
CA TYR A 46 -3.77 1.30 4.88
C TYR A 46 -3.30 1.84 6.23
N VAL A 47 -3.16 3.16 6.33
CA VAL A 47 -2.68 3.81 7.55
C VAL A 47 -3.88 4.01 8.47
N THR A 48 -3.99 3.16 9.48
CA THR A 48 -4.91 3.39 10.60
C THR A 48 -4.14 4.12 11.69
N CYS A 49 -4.40 5.43 11.86
CA CYS A 49 -3.76 6.19 12.93
C CYS A 49 -4.13 5.61 14.30
N ASN A 50 -3.12 5.36 15.11
CA ASN A 50 -3.31 5.08 16.54
C ASN A 50 -3.58 6.38 17.31
N GLU A 51 -4.07 6.24 18.55
CA GLU A 51 -4.41 7.39 19.42
C GLU A 51 -3.22 8.36 19.65
N GLU A 52 -1.99 7.87 19.51
CA GLU A 52 -0.74 8.61 19.68
C GLU A 52 -0.27 9.35 18.41
N GLU A 53 -0.81 9.04 17.24
CA GLU A 53 -0.44 9.66 15.96
C GLU A 53 -1.37 10.83 15.57
N PHE A 54 -2.44 11.06 16.35
CA PHE A 54 -3.32 12.20 16.11
C PHE A 54 -2.64 13.49 16.51
N ALA A 55 -2.55 14.42 15.55
CA ALA A 55 -2.26 15.81 15.89
C ALA A 55 -3.52 16.46 16.48
N PHE A 56 -3.36 17.15 17.61
CA PHE A 56 -4.43 17.89 18.26
C PHE A 56 -4.42 19.33 17.76
N PHE A 57 -5.53 19.76 17.19
CA PHE A 57 -5.74 21.15 16.76
C PHE A 57 -6.87 21.79 17.56
N GLU A 58 -6.62 23.00 18.07
CA GLU A 58 -7.61 23.82 18.76
C GLU A 58 -7.96 25.04 17.90
N PRO A 59 -9.16 25.09 17.29
CA PRO A 59 -9.57 26.25 16.50
C PRO A 59 -9.91 27.44 17.41
N ALA A 60 -9.39 28.63 17.09
CA ALA A 60 -9.64 29.85 17.86
C ALA A 60 -11.03 30.48 17.60
N ASN A 61 -11.72 30.12 16.52
CA ASN A 61 -13.09 30.54 16.20
C ASN A 61 -13.66 29.64 15.08
N GLY A 62 -14.52 28.67 15.40
CA GLY A 62 -15.22 27.83 14.40
C GLY A 62 -15.27 26.34 14.76
N THR A 63 -15.90 25.52 13.89
CA THR A 63 -15.89 24.05 14.02
C THR A 63 -14.75 23.46 13.19
N CYS A 64 -14.20 22.31 13.60
CA CYS A 64 -13.07 21.70 12.89
C CYS A 64 -13.40 21.24 11.46
N ALA A 65 -14.68 21.00 11.17
CA ALA A 65 -15.17 20.72 9.83
C ALA A 65 -15.01 21.91 8.86
N GLU A 66 -14.96 23.14 9.37
CA GLU A 66 -14.80 24.34 8.55
C GLU A 66 -13.35 24.60 8.16
N TYR A 67 -12.40 24.27 9.03
CA TYR A 67 -10.97 24.48 8.80
C TYR A 67 -10.28 23.31 8.11
N LEU A 68 -10.85 22.10 8.17
CA LEU A 68 -10.17 20.91 7.69
C LEU A 68 -11.14 19.88 7.09
N PRO A 69 -11.83 20.21 5.98
CA PRO A 69 -12.88 19.36 5.40
C PRO A 69 -12.39 17.98 4.95
N ASP A 70 -11.12 17.87 4.54
CA ASP A 70 -10.58 16.65 3.92
C ASP A 70 -9.85 15.71 4.90
N TYR A 71 -9.58 16.12 6.15
CA TYR A 71 -8.74 15.37 7.10
C TYR A 71 -9.51 14.88 8.35
N MET A 72 -10.84 14.83 8.29
CA MET A 72 -11.71 14.48 9.41
C MET A 72 -11.71 12.96 9.69
N ALA A 73 -10.67 12.47 10.36
CA ALA A 73 -10.65 11.13 10.96
C ALA A 73 -11.24 11.19 12.38
N GLY A 74 -12.55 11.46 12.50
CA GLY A 74 -13.29 11.31 13.76
C GLY A 74 -14.12 12.53 14.16
N ALA A 75 -15.41 12.23 14.39
CA ALA A 75 -16.54 13.02 14.87
C ALA A 75 -16.30 14.43 15.48
N ASP A 76 -17.15 15.35 15.03
CA ASP A 76 -17.57 16.63 15.62
C ASP A 76 -17.13 16.87 17.07
N ALA A 77 -15.93 17.42 17.25
CA ALA A 77 -15.49 17.97 18.52
C ALA A 77 -15.22 19.47 18.34
N SER A 78 -15.89 20.31 19.12
CA SER A 78 -15.66 21.76 19.18
C SER A 78 -14.41 22.14 19.99
N SER A 79 -13.75 21.16 20.60
CA SER A 79 -12.45 21.29 21.29
C SER A 79 -11.70 19.96 21.19
N SER A 80 -10.38 20.02 20.91
CA SER A 80 -9.48 18.88 20.68
C SER A 80 -9.75 18.07 19.41
N CYS A 81 -9.60 18.71 18.25
CA CYS A 81 -9.77 18.04 16.97
C CYS A 81 -8.58 17.16 16.64
N LYS A 82 -8.88 15.91 16.31
CA LYS A 82 -7.91 14.87 16.00
C LYS A 82 -7.76 14.81 14.49
N VAL A 83 -6.56 15.03 13.99
CA VAL A 83 -6.28 14.99 12.56
C VAL A 83 -5.21 13.94 12.27
N CYS A 84 -5.49 13.09 11.28
CA CYS A 84 -4.52 12.18 10.70
C CYS A 84 -3.86 12.90 9.53
N GLN A 85 -2.52 13.02 9.53
CA GLN A 85 -1.81 13.59 8.38
C GLN A 85 -1.94 12.72 7.13
N TYR A 86 -2.07 11.39 7.31
CA TYR A 86 -2.19 10.43 6.21
C TYR A 86 -3.21 9.35 6.58
N GLN A 87 -4.22 9.13 5.74
CA GLN A 87 -5.23 8.07 5.89
C GLN A 87 -4.83 6.81 5.10
N SER A 88 -3.96 6.97 4.11
CA SER A 88 -3.41 5.90 3.28
C SER A 88 -2.00 6.26 2.85
N GLY A 89 -1.22 5.24 2.48
CA GLY A 89 0.03 5.45 1.75
C GLY A 89 -0.15 6.34 0.51
N THR A 90 -1.38 6.42 -0.04
CA THR A 90 -1.81 7.28 -1.16
C THR A 90 -1.80 8.78 -0.88
N ASP A 91 -1.98 9.18 0.38
CA ASP A 91 -1.99 10.61 0.74
C ASP A 91 -0.55 11.12 0.96
N PHE A 92 0.35 10.20 1.30
CA PHE A 92 1.77 10.52 1.51
C PHE A 92 2.49 10.89 0.22
N LEU A 93 2.35 10.11 -0.86
CA LEU A 93 2.97 10.48 -2.15
C LEU A 93 2.22 11.60 -2.89
N ASP A 94 0.99 11.95 -2.52
CA ASP A 94 0.37 13.21 -2.99
C ASP A 94 1.15 14.42 -2.48
N THR A 95 1.65 14.36 -1.24
CA THR A 95 2.58 15.38 -0.70
C THR A 95 3.91 15.42 -1.46
N LEU A 96 4.32 14.30 -2.07
CA LEU A 96 5.52 14.19 -2.93
C LEU A 96 5.25 14.53 -4.41
N ASN A 97 4.04 15.00 -4.75
CA ASN A 97 3.61 15.33 -6.12
C ASN A 97 3.65 14.12 -7.07
N ILE A 98 3.29 12.94 -6.56
CA ILE A 98 3.18 11.70 -7.35
C ILE A 98 1.72 11.21 -7.25
N PRO A 99 0.76 11.76 -8.01
CA PRO A 99 -0.68 11.50 -7.80
C PRO A 99 -1.23 10.20 -8.45
N ASN A 100 -0.43 9.47 -9.24
CA ASN A 100 -0.90 8.38 -10.12
C ASN A 100 -0.61 6.96 -9.62
N TYR A 101 -0.36 6.78 -8.33
CA TYR A 101 -0.07 5.49 -7.71
C TYR A 101 -1.20 5.01 -6.79
N ALA A 102 -2.33 5.74 -6.75
CA ALA A 102 -3.56 5.26 -6.15
C ALA A 102 -3.90 3.92 -6.81
N VAL A 103 -3.65 2.86 -6.06
CA VAL A 103 -3.95 1.47 -6.43
C VAL A 103 -5.42 1.41 -6.87
N GLY A 104 -5.65 0.96 -8.11
CA GLY A 104 -6.98 0.83 -8.69
C GLY A 104 -7.80 -0.29 -8.07
#